data_AF-A0A2T0ATK4-F1
#
_entry.id   AF-A0A2T0ATK4-F1
#
_cell.length_a   1.000
_cell.length_b   1.000
_cell.length_c   1.000
_cell.angle_alpha   90.00
_cell.angle_beta   90.00
_cell.angle_gamma   90.00
#
_symmetry.space_group_name_H-M   'P 1'
#
loop_
_entity.id
_entity.type
_entity.pdbx_description
1 polymer ?
#
loop_
_entity_poly.entity_id
_entity_poly.type
_entity_poly.pdbx_seq_one_letter_code
_entity_poly.pdbx_strand_id
1 'polypeptide(L)'
;MKGKKIVSMVLAAGILIGGAGISPVRAFAATNEDVQITSAKTQKDLDIEAYNILKELNLNPTEENIKAARKALATLRDGLYRSAYKYLLDVYADRGTEKPAIDELIAANALNAEIITGEIEKNFGINFDGKNLSKEEEQQLAMIKAILNMNINSKIKFAGEENTKAKVSGNVNANLMGQEVKMNIWADVDISGSIPQIKYIIQVPEMLKVSNPALSNKDYIVFDFAEMMKNPAMEQAGAIPDMRKIIDAASRFNTKFTKSFEEFIKIADAKYGIVERKELAKVDADGKKGLAKAYSVNIDTDDLIGIIGDMLKDEEMMGTVKAYLDEIMALDPNASKLSNEEFYAALEQALPVLNQLKDVMNFDITFDIGVNKEGYVSYQNGKIKININPAAIASMAGEGNTELKEQINPNSSYTVTINLDSNITNINGDVKVEDMPKVTEENSVNYIDLMNMTSQEVVVVENITDNYSTT
;
A
#
# COMPACT_ATOMS: atom_id res chain seq x y z
N MET A 1 -8.92 10.52 -24.55
CA MET A 1 -8.47 10.57 -23.14
C MET A 1 -8.29 9.15 -22.62
N LYS A 2 -7.14 8.52 -22.90
CA LYS A 2 -6.69 7.23 -22.36
C LYS A 2 -5.17 7.36 -22.24
N GLY A 3 -4.59 7.39 -21.04
CA GLY A 3 -3.13 7.58 -20.93
C GLY A 3 -2.58 8.03 -19.58
N LYS A 4 -3.01 7.45 -18.45
CA LYS A 4 -2.46 7.78 -17.12
C LYS A 4 -2.41 6.52 -16.25
N LYS A 5 -1.31 5.75 -16.18
CA LYS A 5 -1.23 4.65 -15.17
C LYS A 5 0.07 3.84 -14.94
N ILE A 6 1.13 3.93 -15.73
CA ILE A 6 2.11 2.82 -15.73
C ILE A 6 3.33 3.05 -14.84
N VAL A 7 3.76 4.30 -14.61
CA VAL A 7 4.83 4.59 -13.63
C VAL A 7 4.38 4.30 -12.20
N SER A 8 3.08 4.48 -11.89
CA SER A 8 2.46 4.00 -10.66
C SER A 8 2.37 2.46 -10.58
N MET A 9 2.30 1.75 -11.71
CA MET A 9 2.24 0.28 -11.72
C MET A 9 3.60 -0.39 -11.57
N VAL A 10 4.71 0.19 -12.03
CA VAL A 10 6.06 -0.37 -11.78
C VAL A 10 6.47 -0.19 -10.32
N LEU A 11 6.05 0.92 -9.68
CA LEU A 11 6.20 1.14 -8.24
C LEU A 11 5.21 0.32 -7.38
N ALA A 12 4.00 0.06 -7.88
CA ALA A 12 3.04 -0.85 -7.22
C ALA A 12 3.36 -2.34 -7.45
N ALA A 13 4.01 -2.71 -8.56
CA ALA A 13 4.45 -4.08 -8.84
C ALA A 13 5.59 -4.52 -7.91
N GLY A 14 6.40 -3.58 -7.41
CA GLY A 14 7.37 -3.84 -6.33
C GLY A 14 6.75 -4.05 -4.94
N ILE A 15 5.43 -3.87 -4.77
CA ILE A 15 4.69 -4.06 -3.51
C ILE A 15 3.75 -5.28 -3.57
N LEU A 16 3.64 -5.96 -4.73
CA LEU A 16 2.75 -7.10 -4.95
C LEU A 16 3.46 -8.46 -4.92
N ILE A 17 4.35 -8.67 -3.95
CA ILE A 17 4.79 -10.03 -3.57
C ILE A 17 4.26 -10.31 -2.16
N GLY A 18 3.13 -11.01 -2.10
CA GLY A 18 2.52 -11.48 -0.85
C GLY A 18 1.00 -11.65 -0.94
N GLY A 19 0.54 -12.60 -1.76
CA GLY A 19 -0.86 -13.02 -1.82
C GLY A 19 -1.05 -14.41 -1.23
N ALA A 20 -2.07 -14.56 -0.36
CA ALA A 20 -2.92 -15.72 -0.05
C ALA A 20 -3.76 -15.31 1.18
N GLY A 21 -5.09 -15.33 1.25
CA GLY A 21 -6.07 -16.27 0.72
C GLY A 21 -6.43 -17.28 1.82
N ILE A 22 -7.68 -17.25 2.33
CA ILE A 22 -8.58 -18.37 2.77
C ILE A 22 -9.66 -17.86 3.77
N SER A 23 -10.91 -18.24 3.50
CA SER A 23 -12.15 -18.23 4.33
C SER A 23 -12.66 -19.69 4.36
N PRO A 24 -13.69 -20.19 5.11
CA PRO A 24 -14.67 -19.58 6.05
C PRO A 24 -14.91 -20.41 7.36
N VAL A 25 -15.86 -19.99 8.24
CA VAL A 25 -17.03 -20.80 8.73
C VAL A 25 -17.81 -20.12 9.91
N ARG A 26 -19.11 -19.87 9.66
CA ARG A 26 -20.39 -19.87 10.45
C ARG A 26 -20.33 -20.01 12.00
N ALA A 27 -21.22 -19.46 12.86
CA ALA A 27 -22.67 -19.19 12.75
C ALA A 27 -23.28 -18.45 13.99
N PHE A 28 -24.34 -17.66 13.73
CA PHE A 28 -25.58 -17.34 14.51
C PHE A 28 -25.62 -16.57 15.87
N ALA A 29 -26.15 -15.33 15.76
CA ALA A 29 -27.40 -14.76 16.33
C ALA A 29 -27.55 -14.18 17.76
N ALA A 30 -28.06 -12.92 17.75
CA ALA A 30 -29.14 -12.32 18.55
C ALA A 30 -28.89 -12.06 20.06
N THR A 31 -29.32 -10.96 20.70
CA THR A 31 -30.08 -9.75 20.34
C THR A 31 -29.97 -8.77 21.51
N ASN A 32 -30.07 -7.47 21.19
CA ASN A 32 -30.61 -6.35 21.97
C ASN A 32 -30.12 -6.11 23.40
N GLU A 33 -29.59 -4.90 23.63
CA GLU A 33 -30.20 -4.03 24.63
C GLU A 33 -30.01 -2.55 24.27
N ASP A 34 -31.13 -1.84 24.37
CA ASP A 34 -31.30 -0.42 24.10
C ASP A 34 -30.31 0.44 24.88
N VAL A 35 -29.64 1.37 24.18
CA VAL A 35 -29.03 2.52 24.84
C VAL A 35 -29.56 3.80 24.21
N GLN A 36 -30.24 4.55 25.06
CA GLN A 36 -30.82 5.86 24.82
C GLN A 36 -29.81 6.84 24.18
N ILE A 37 -30.22 7.51 23.10
CA ILE A 37 -29.45 8.60 22.47
C ILE A 37 -30.11 9.93 22.80
N THR A 38 -29.32 10.79 23.45
CA THR A 38 -29.57 12.22 23.64
C THR A 38 -29.85 12.94 22.31
N SER A 39 -30.79 13.88 22.31
CA SER A 39 -31.40 14.50 21.12
C SER A 39 -30.43 14.82 19.96
N ALA A 40 -30.46 13.99 18.91
CA ALA A 40 -29.74 14.25 17.66
C ALA A 40 -30.41 15.38 16.86
N LYS A 41 -29.61 16.26 16.24
CA LYS A 41 -30.09 17.25 15.25
C LYS A 41 -30.89 16.53 14.15
N THR A 42 -31.98 17.14 13.69
CA THR A 42 -32.74 16.56 12.59
C THR A 42 -32.00 16.74 11.25
N GLN A 43 -32.29 15.90 10.25
CA GLN A 43 -31.70 16.07 8.91
C GLN A 43 -31.98 17.47 8.34
N LYS A 44 -33.16 18.02 8.62
CA LYS A 44 -33.56 19.37 8.20
C LYS A 44 -32.66 20.46 8.80
N ASP A 45 -32.26 20.31 10.06
CA ASP A 45 -31.35 21.27 10.72
C ASP A 45 -29.96 21.22 10.09
N LEU A 46 -29.48 20.01 9.77
CA LEU A 46 -28.21 19.79 9.08
C LEU A 46 -28.22 20.36 7.66
N ASP A 47 -29.32 20.20 6.91
CA ASP A 47 -29.46 20.75 5.56
C ASP A 47 -29.45 22.30 5.57
N ILE A 48 -30.07 22.93 6.57
CA ILE A 48 -30.06 24.39 6.74
C ILE A 48 -28.64 24.88 7.06
N GLU A 49 -27.96 24.21 7.97
CA GLU A 49 -26.58 24.52 8.35
C GLU A 49 -25.65 24.41 7.13
N ALA A 50 -25.75 23.31 6.40
CA ALA A 50 -25.00 23.08 5.18
C ALA A 50 -25.25 24.19 4.14
N TYR A 51 -26.52 24.56 3.90
CA TYR A 51 -26.86 25.65 2.98
C TYR A 51 -26.23 26.99 3.39
N ASN A 52 -26.25 27.33 4.67
CA ASN A 52 -25.65 28.57 5.16
C ASN A 52 -24.14 28.59 4.93
N ILE A 53 -23.47 27.47 5.18
CA ILE A 53 -22.02 27.32 4.90
C ILE A 53 -21.72 27.53 3.41
N LEU A 54 -22.51 26.95 2.49
CA LEU A 54 -22.32 27.18 1.04
C LEU A 54 -22.50 28.64 0.64
N LYS A 55 -23.43 29.35 1.29
CA LYS A 55 -23.66 30.77 1.05
C LYS A 55 -22.46 31.61 1.45
N GLU A 56 -21.85 31.30 2.60
CA GLU A 56 -20.62 31.94 3.06
C GLU A 56 -19.45 31.60 2.13
N LEU A 57 -19.31 30.33 1.75
CA LEU A 57 -18.27 29.86 0.83
C LEU A 57 -18.32 30.54 -0.54
N ASN A 58 -19.52 30.77 -1.09
CA ASN A 58 -19.68 31.48 -2.36
C ASN A 58 -19.22 32.94 -2.29
N LEU A 59 -19.31 33.58 -1.12
CA LEU A 59 -18.89 34.97 -0.91
C LEU A 59 -17.40 35.08 -0.60
N ASN A 60 -16.86 34.14 0.18
CA ASN A 60 -15.47 34.15 0.64
C ASN A 60 -14.92 32.71 0.76
N PRO A 61 -14.38 32.15 -0.33
CA PRO A 61 -13.81 30.80 -0.35
C PRO A 61 -12.42 30.77 0.31
N THR A 62 -12.41 30.61 1.64
CA THR A 62 -11.20 30.37 2.45
C THR A 62 -11.01 28.88 2.73
N GLU A 63 -9.79 28.47 3.09
CA GLU A 63 -9.52 27.09 3.51
C GLU A 63 -10.45 26.64 4.66
N GLU A 64 -10.69 27.52 5.63
CA GLU A 64 -11.57 27.25 6.78
C GLU A 64 -13.00 26.95 6.32
N ASN A 65 -13.57 27.78 5.45
CA ASN A 65 -14.93 27.61 4.95
C ASN A 65 -15.06 26.37 4.05
N ILE A 66 -14.01 26.04 3.28
CA ILE A 66 -13.97 24.81 2.47
C ILE A 66 -13.96 23.58 3.38
N LYS A 67 -13.14 23.58 4.44
CA LYS A 67 -13.11 22.49 5.44
C LYS A 67 -14.45 22.37 6.17
N ALA A 68 -15.07 23.48 6.56
CA ALA A 68 -16.40 23.48 7.17
C ALA A 68 -17.47 22.87 6.24
N ALA A 69 -17.47 23.24 4.96
CA ALA A 69 -18.39 22.69 3.97
C ALA A 69 -18.20 21.18 3.76
N ARG A 70 -16.95 20.71 3.74
CA ARG A 70 -16.63 19.26 3.67
C ARG A 70 -17.10 18.49 4.90
N LYS A 71 -16.96 19.06 6.10
CA LYS A 71 -17.53 18.47 7.32
C LYS A 71 -19.06 18.35 7.23
N ALA A 72 -19.72 19.41 6.75
CA ALA A 72 -21.17 19.39 6.57
C ALA A 72 -21.61 18.32 5.55
N LEU A 73 -20.90 18.19 4.43
CA LEU A 73 -21.17 17.19 3.39
C LEU A 73 -21.22 15.75 3.95
N ALA A 74 -20.37 15.42 4.92
CA ALA A 74 -20.34 14.10 5.57
C ALA A 74 -21.61 13.77 6.39
N THR A 75 -22.41 14.78 6.73
CA THR A 75 -23.62 14.63 7.55
C THR A 75 -24.91 14.54 6.71
N LEU A 76 -24.83 14.79 5.39
CA LEU A 76 -25.98 14.82 4.49
C LEU A 76 -26.38 13.40 4.06
N ARG A 77 -27.65 13.04 4.30
CA ARG A 77 -28.17 11.69 3.99
C ARG A 77 -28.91 11.59 2.66
N ASP A 78 -29.55 12.67 2.21
CA ASP A 78 -30.25 12.67 0.93
C ASP A 78 -29.23 12.72 -0.21
N GLY A 79 -29.21 11.68 -1.04
CA GLY A 79 -28.21 11.53 -2.10
C GLY A 79 -28.26 12.61 -3.17
N LEU A 80 -29.45 13.12 -3.51
CA LEU A 80 -29.62 14.19 -4.50
C LEU A 80 -29.13 15.53 -3.94
N TYR A 81 -29.52 15.85 -2.71
CA TYR A 81 -29.06 17.04 -2.01
C TYR A 81 -27.54 17.01 -1.79
N ARG A 82 -27.00 15.89 -1.30
CA ARG A 82 -25.57 15.66 -1.11
C ARG A 82 -24.79 15.86 -2.42
N SER A 83 -25.30 15.34 -3.54
CA SER A 83 -24.66 15.51 -4.85
C SER A 83 -24.67 16.96 -5.32
N ALA A 84 -25.80 17.65 -5.20
CA ALA A 84 -25.92 19.07 -5.55
C ALA A 84 -25.02 19.95 -4.65
N TYR A 85 -24.98 19.64 -3.36
CA TYR A 85 -24.11 20.30 -2.39
C TYR A 85 -22.65 20.15 -2.77
N LYS A 86 -22.20 18.91 -3.03
CA LYS A 86 -20.83 18.60 -3.43
C LYS A 86 -20.43 19.34 -4.69
N TYR A 87 -21.31 19.35 -5.70
CA TYR A 87 -21.05 20.09 -6.94
C TYR A 87 -20.82 21.59 -6.68
N LEU A 88 -21.67 22.22 -5.86
CA LEU A 88 -21.51 23.65 -5.52
C LEU A 88 -20.25 23.91 -4.68
N LEU A 89 -19.96 23.03 -3.71
CA LEU A 89 -18.73 23.07 -2.93
C LEU A 89 -17.50 23.04 -3.86
N ASP A 90 -17.44 22.09 -4.79
CA ASP A 90 -16.33 21.95 -5.73
C ASP A 90 -16.18 23.22 -6.59
N VAL A 91 -17.29 23.76 -7.12
CA VAL A 91 -17.30 25.01 -7.91
C VAL A 91 -16.81 26.21 -7.10
N TYR A 92 -17.21 26.35 -5.84
CA TYR A 92 -16.82 27.50 -5.03
C TYR A 92 -15.38 27.37 -4.50
N ALA A 93 -14.96 26.16 -4.13
CA ALA A 93 -13.59 25.89 -3.72
C ALA A 93 -12.58 26.23 -4.83
N ASP A 94 -12.92 25.97 -6.10
CA ASP A 94 -12.05 26.30 -7.23
C ASP A 94 -11.95 27.80 -7.55
N ARG A 95 -12.87 28.64 -7.04
CA ARG A 95 -12.78 30.10 -7.17
C ARG A 95 -11.84 30.73 -6.13
N GLY A 96 -11.52 30.01 -5.06
CA GLY A 96 -10.66 30.49 -3.98
C GLY A 96 -9.23 30.68 -4.44
N THR A 97 -8.59 31.72 -3.90
CA THR A 97 -7.15 31.98 -4.10
C THR A 97 -6.29 31.10 -3.19
N GLU A 98 -6.83 30.66 -2.05
CA GLU A 98 -6.20 29.71 -1.13
C GLU A 98 -6.94 28.38 -1.18
N LYS A 99 -6.25 27.33 -1.63
CA LYS A 99 -6.78 25.96 -1.61
C LYS A 99 -6.38 25.29 -0.29
N PRO A 100 -7.16 24.37 0.28
CA PRO A 100 -6.71 23.54 1.39
C PRO A 100 -5.42 22.77 1.07
N ALA A 101 -4.55 22.54 2.07
CA ALA A 101 -3.27 21.86 1.88
C ALA A 101 -3.40 20.47 1.21
N ILE A 102 -4.42 19.70 1.59
CA ILE A 102 -4.72 18.40 0.97
C ILE A 102 -5.01 18.51 -0.54
N ASP A 103 -5.67 19.57 -1.00
CA ASP A 103 -5.97 19.76 -2.43
C ASP A 103 -4.71 20.04 -3.24
N GLU A 104 -3.77 20.82 -2.68
CA GLU A 104 -2.48 21.08 -3.31
C GLU A 104 -1.63 19.82 -3.43
N LEU A 105 -1.64 18.97 -2.39
CA LEU A 105 -0.95 17.68 -2.37
C LEU A 105 -1.56 16.68 -3.36
N ILE A 106 -2.88 16.58 -3.44
CA ILE A 106 -3.58 15.75 -4.43
C ILE A 106 -3.20 16.21 -5.85
N ALA A 107 -3.21 17.52 -6.11
CA ALA A 107 -2.83 18.06 -7.41
C ALA A 107 -1.37 17.74 -7.77
N ALA A 108 -0.45 17.88 -6.82
CA ALA A 108 0.96 17.54 -7.00
C ALA A 108 1.17 16.04 -7.25
N ASN A 109 0.45 15.17 -6.53
CA ASN A 109 0.50 13.73 -6.73
C ASN A 109 -0.09 13.32 -8.09
N ALA A 110 -1.16 13.99 -8.54
CA ALA A 110 -1.71 13.78 -9.87
C ALA A 110 -0.70 14.15 -10.98
N LEU A 111 0.11 15.19 -10.74
CA LEU A 111 1.18 15.61 -11.65
C LEU A 111 2.32 14.58 -11.70
N ASN A 112 2.63 13.89 -10.60
CA ASN A 112 3.63 12.82 -10.60
C ASN A 112 3.34 11.68 -11.58
N ALA A 113 2.07 11.48 -11.98
CA ALA A 113 1.71 10.52 -13.01
C ALA A 113 2.19 10.92 -14.42
N GLU A 114 2.65 12.15 -14.61
CA GLU A 114 3.20 12.70 -15.86
C GLU A 114 4.74 12.64 -15.90
N ILE A 115 5.37 12.02 -14.90
CA ILE A 115 6.82 11.80 -14.88
C ILE A 115 7.15 10.62 -15.79
N ILE A 116 7.93 10.87 -16.84
CA ILE A 116 8.39 9.85 -17.79
C ILE A 116 9.86 9.49 -17.59
N THR A 117 10.68 10.39 -17.06
CA THR A 117 12.09 10.13 -16.74
C THR A 117 12.42 10.66 -15.34
N GLY A 118 13.36 10.02 -14.66
CA GLY A 118 13.83 10.50 -13.36
C GLY A 118 14.88 9.61 -12.71
N GLU A 119 15.50 10.17 -11.68
CA GLU A 119 16.42 9.47 -10.78
C GLU A 119 15.82 9.49 -9.37
N ILE A 120 15.65 8.31 -8.80
CA ILE A 120 15.03 8.10 -7.50
C ILE A 120 16.08 7.57 -6.53
N GLU A 121 16.27 8.29 -5.43
CA GLU A 121 16.98 7.77 -4.27
C GLU A 121 15.95 7.40 -3.20
N LYS A 122 16.04 6.20 -2.65
CA LYS A 122 15.17 5.73 -1.57
C LYS A 122 15.97 5.10 -0.45
N ASN A 123 15.53 5.36 0.77
CA ASN A 123 15.96 4.69 1.98
C ASN A 123 14.74 4.11 2.66
N PHE A 124 14.79 2.83 3.00
CA PHE A 124 13.71 2.12 3.68
C PHE A 124 14.32 1.35 4.84
N GLY A 125 13.82 1.56 6.05
CA GLY A 125 14.33 0.88 7.24
C GLY A 125 13.20 0.30 8.07
N ILE A 126 13.32 -0.96 8.47
CA ILE A 126 12.46 -1.57 9.49
C ILE A 126 13.33 -1.84 10.71
N ASN A 127 12.82 -1.50 11.87
CA ASN A 127 13.42 -1.84 13.15
C ASN A 127 12.36 -2.38 14.11
N PHE A 128 12.63 -3.53 14.70
CA PHE A 128 11.79 -4.18 15.68
C PHE A 128 12.49 -4.20 17.04
N ASP A 129 11.80 -3.73 18.07
CA ASP A 129 12.30 -3.65 19.44
C ASP A 129 11.27 -4.21 20.42
N GLY A 130 11.74 -4.55 21.63
CA GLY A 130 10.90 -4.96 22.73
C GLY A 130 11.42 -4.45 24.07
N LYS A 131 10.53 -4.29 25.03
CA LYS A 131 10.82 -3.83 26.40
C LYS A 131 10.11 -4.72 27.42
N ASN A 132 10.73 -4.86 28.60
CA ASN A 132 10.22 -5.66 29.73
C ASN A 132 9.92 -7.11 29.36
N LEU A 133 10.78 -7.71 28.54
CA LEU A 133 10.64 -9.06 28.02
C LEU A 133 11.06 -10.09 29.07
N SER A 134 10.48 -11.29 29.03
CA SER A 134 11.01 -12.48 29.69
C SER A 134 12.30 -12.93 28.98
N LYS A 135 13.06 -13.85 29.60
CA LYS A 135 14.28 -14.38 28.97
C LYS A 135 13.99 -15.12 27.67
N GLU A 136 12.87 -15.84 27.64
CA GLU A 136 12.39 -16.56 26.48
C GLU A 136 12.01 -15.59 25.35
N GLU A 137 11.30 -14.50 25.68
CA GLU A 137 10.94 -13.43 24.74
C GLU A 137 12.17 -12.68 24.21
N GLU A 138 13.20 -12.44 25.03
CA GLU A 138 14.46 -11.83 24.59
C GLU A 138 15.16 -12.69 23.52
N GLN A 139 15.20 -14.02 23.72
CA GLN A 139 15.80 -14.94 22.76
C GLN A 139 15.03 -14.98 21.45
N GLN A 140 13.70 -15.06 21.51
CA GLN A 140 12.85 -15.04 20.31
C GLN A 140 12.97 -13.71 19.57
N LEU A 141 12.95 -12.59 20.30
CA LEU A 141 13.13 -11.27 19.71
C LEU A 141 14.49 -11.16 19.01
N ALA A 142 15.58 -11.69 19.58
CA ALA A 142 16.89 -11.67 18.94
C ALA A 142 16.89 -12.39 17.58
N MET A 143 16.19 -13.53 17.47
CA MET A 143 16.04 -14.26 16.20
C MET A 143 15.21 -13.45 15.19
N ILE A 144 14.09 -12.87 15.64
CA ILE A 144 13.21 -12.07 14.78
C ILE A 144 13.92 -10.81 14.29
N LYS A 145 14.66 -10.11 15.17
CA LYS A 145 15.44 -8.91 14.80
C LYS A 145 16.47 -9.21 13.73
N ALA A 146 17.14 -10.36 13.78
CA ALA A 146 18.12 -10.72 12.77
C ALA A 146 17.52 -10.79 11.35
N ILE A 147 16.21 -11.05 11.25
CA ILE A 147 15.47 -11.16 9.99
C ILE A 147 14.78 -9.84 9.63
N LEU A 148 14.06 -9.22 10.57
CA LEU A 148 13.22 -8.05 10.31
C LEU A 148 13.98 -6.73 10.33
N ASN A 149 15.05 -6.61 11.11
CA ASN A 149 15.82 -5.37 11.13
C ASN A 149 16.62 -5.26 9.85
N MET A 150 16.15 -4.40 8.95
CA MET A 150 16.74 -4.22 7.64
C MET A 150 16.78 -2.75 7.29
N ASN A 151 17.80 -2.36 6.51
CA ASN A 151 17.87 -1.07 5.86
C ASN A 151 18.18 -1.31 4.39
N ILE A 152 17.39 -0.72 3.51
CA ILE A 152 17.53 -0.81 2.07
C ILE A 152 17.71 0.61 1.55
N ASN A 153 18.84 0.85 0.90
CA ASN A 153 19.13 2.08 0.18
C ASN A 153 19.17 1.75 -1.31
N SER A 154 18.39 2.45 -2.13
CA SER A 154 18.39 2.25 -3.57
C SER A 154 18.57 3.56 -4.32
N LYS A 155 19.27 3.47 -5.46
CA LYS A 155 19.36 4.54 -6.44
C LYS A 155 18.94 3.97 -7.78
N ILE A 156 17.80 4.44 -8.28
CA ILE A 156 17.13 3.90 -9.45
C ILE A 156 16.99 5.00 -10.50
N LYS A 157 17.34 4.68 -11.73
CA LYS A 157 17.07 5.52 -12.91
C LYS A 157 15.98 4.85 -13.72
N PHE A 158 15.05 5.66 -14.23
CA PHE A 158 14.02 5.15 -15.11
C PHE A 158 13.79 6.10 -16.28
N ALA A 159 13.42 5.51 -17.41
CA ALA A 159 13.00 6.22 -18.60
C ALA A 159 11.84 5.47 -19.25
N GLY A 160 10.73 6.17 -19.44
CA GLY A 160 9.52 5.68 -20.06
C GLY A 160 9.28 6.30 -21.43
N GLU A 161 8.57 5.57 -22.28
CA GLU A 161 8.09 6.04 -23.58
C GLU A 161 6.58 5.80 -23.68
N GLU A 162 5.86 6.82 -24.14
CA GLU A 162 4.41 6.77 -24.46
C GLU A 162 3.54 6.19 -23.32
N ASN A 163 4.04 6.25 -22.08
CA ASN A 163 3.44 5.63 -20.90
C ASN A 163 3.14 4.12 -21.04
N THR A 164 3.72 3.40 -22.00
CA THR A 164 3.49 1.96 -22.21
C THR A 164 4.76 1.14 -22.14
N LYS A 165 5.90 1.82 -22.23
CA LYS A 165 7.23 1.24 -22.14
C LYS A 165 8.03 1.91 -21.04
N ALA A 166 8.86 1.16 -20.34
CA ALA A 166 9.78 1.69 -19.36
C ALA A 166 11.03 0.84 -19.25
N LYS A 167 12.18 1.50 -19.16
CA LYS A 167 13.46 0.91 -18.78
C LYS A 167 13.85 1.41 -17.41
N VAL A 168 14.40 0.51 -16.61
CA VAL A 168 14.87 0.79 -15.25
C VAL A 168 16.27 0.21 -15.08
N SER A 169 17.15 0.96 -14.44
CA SER A 169 18.44 0.46 -13.98
C SER A 169 18.73 1.04 -12.61
N GLY A 170 19.34 0.28 -11.72
CA GLY A 170 19.76 0.86 -10.45
C GLY A 170 20.52 -0.08 -9.55
N ASN A 171 21.07 0.50 -8.49
CA ASN A 171 21.75 -0.24 -7.45
C ASN A 171 20.88 -0.27 -6.19
N VAL A 172 20.86 -1.42 -5.54
CA VAL A 172 20.21 -1.66 -4.25
C VAL A 172 21.29 -2.13 -3.28
N ASN A 173 21.36 -1.47 -2.14
CA ASN A 173 22.20 -1.84 -1.02
C ASN A 173 21.30 -2.17 0.16
N ALA A 174 21.37 -3.39 0.67
CA ALA A 174 20.59 -3.83 1.80
C ALA A 174 21.50 -4.28 2.94
N ASN A 175 21.19 -3.90 4.17
CA ASN A 175 21.74 -4.56 5.35
C ASN A 175 20.82 -5.72 5.72
N LEU A 176 21.31 -6.95 5.55
CA LEU A 176 20.61 -8.19 5.89
C LEU A 176 21.45 -8.97 6.90
N MET A 177 20.87 -9.32 8.04
CA MET A 177 21.57 -10.05 9.11
C MET A 177 22.90 -9.40 9.54
N GLY A 178 23.01 -8.07 9.47
CA GLY A 178 24.24 -7.33 9.78
C GLY A 178 25.30 -7.32 8.66
N GLN A 179 25.02 -7.93 7.50
CA GLN A 179 25.90 -7.93 6.33
C GLN A 179 25.38 -6.97 5.25
N GLU A 180 26.31 -6.25 4.62
CA GLU A 180 26.01 -5.38 3.49
C GLU A 180 25.87 -6.22 2.20
N VAL A 181 24.70 -6.17 1.58
CA VAL A 181 24.35 -6.90 0.37
C VAL A 181 24.09 -5.90 -0.74
N LYS A 182 24.98 -5.86 -1.73
CA LYS A 182 24.86 -5.00 -2.91
C LYS A 182 24.38 -5.80 -4.12
N MET A 183 23.42 -5.25 -4.84
CA MET A 183 22.93 -5.82 -6.08
C MET A 183 22.57 -4.72 -7.07
N ASN A 184 22.76 -5.00 -8.34
CA ASN A 184 22.24 -4.18 -9.42
C ASN A 184 20.98 -4.83 -9.99
N ILE A 185 20.02 -3.99 -10.36
CA ILE A 185 18.76 -4.39 -10.96
C ILE A 185 18.55 -3.68 -12.29
N TRP A 186 17.97 -4.39 -13.24
CA TRP A 186 17.49 -3.85 -14.49
C TRP A 186 16.09 -4.35 -14.78
N ALA A 187 15.27 -3.50 -15.38
CA ALA A 187 13.96 -3.88 -15.88
C ALA A 187 13.72 -3.31 -17.27
N ASP A 188 13.04 -4.07 -18.10
CA ASP A 188 12.49 -3.64 -19.38
C ASP A 188 11.04 -4.08 -19.46
N VAL A 189 10.15 -3.10 -19.59
CA VAL A 189 8.70 -3.28 -19.53
C VAL A 189 8.12 -2.71 -20.81
N ASP A 190 7.35 -3.52 -21.54
CA ASP A 190 6.51 -3.10 -22.65
C ASP A 190 5.15 -3.78 -22.53
N ILE A 191 4.11 -2.98 -22.30
CA ILE A 191 2.73 -3.47 -22.18
C ILE A 191 1.81 -2.94 -23.28
N SER A 192 2.41 -2.48 -24.38
CA SER A 192 1.66 -2.03 -25.57
C SER A 192 1.01 -3.21 -26.32
N GLY A 193 1.58 -4.41 -26.21
CA GLY A 193 1.08 -5.63 -26.83
C GLY A 193 -0.06 -6.33 -26.07
N SER A 194 -0.60 -7.40 -26.67
CA SER A 194 -1.60 -8.28 -26.02
C SER A 194 -1.00 -9.12 -24.89
N ILE A 195 0.28 -9.50 -25.01
CA ILE A 195 1.06 -10.17 -23.98
C ILE A 195 2.12 -9.18 -23.49
N PRO A 196 2.06 -8.74 -22.22
CA PRO A 196 3.09 -7.91 -21.61
C PRO A 196 4.48 -8.52 -21.77
N GLN A 197 5.45 -7.74 -22.23
CA GLN A 197 6.86 -8.09 -22.15
C GLN A 197 7.40 -7.44 -20.89
N ILE A 198 7.73 -8.26 -19.89
CA ILE A 198 8.25 -7.78 -18.61
C ILE A 198 9.48 -8.61 -18.31
N LYS A 199 10.65 -7.98 -18.37
CA LYS A 199 11.93 -8.61 -18.08
C LYS A 199 12.61 -7.91 -16.91
N TYR A 200 12.98 -8.66 -15.89
CA TYR A 200 13.84 -8.20 -14.80
C TYR A 200 15.14 -9.00 -14.80
N ILE A 201 16.26 -8.31 -14.62
CA ILE A 201 17.56 -8.91 -14.37
C ILE A 201 18.05 -8.43 -13.03
N ILE A 202 18.39 -9.36 -12.15
CA ILE A 202 18.91 -9.09 -10.82
C ILE A 202 20.32 -9.68 -10.75
N GLN A 203 21.30 -8.87 -10.39
CA GLN A 203 22.64 -9.36 -10.11
C GLN A 203 22.60 -10.24 -8.85
N VAL A 204 23.11 -11.47 -8.95
CA VAL A 204 23.17 -12.39 -7.82
C VAL A 204 24.13 -11.84 -6.76
N PRO A 205 23.65 -11.52 -5.55
CA PRO A 205 24.53 -11.10 -4.47
C PRO A 205 25.42 -12.25 -4.02
N GLU A 206 26.64 -11.95 -3.60
CA GLU A 206 27.64 -12.97 -3.23
C GLU A 206 27.16 -13.93 -2.14
N MET A 207 26.41 -13.41 -1.15
CA MET A 207 25.80 -14.21 -0.11
C MET A 207 24.91 -15.34 -0.67
N LEU A 208 24.14 -15.06 -1.73
CA LEU A 208 23.29 -16.09 -2.37
C LEU A 208 24.11 -17.10 -3.17
N LYS A 209 25.25 -16.70 -3.75
CA LYS A 209 26.16 -17.64 -4.43
C LYS A 209 26.73 -18.67 -3.46
N VAL A 210 27.02 -18.24 -2.22
CA VAL A 210 27.53 -19.11 -1.15
C VAL A 210 26.43 -20.00 -0.56
N SER A 211 25.23 -19.46 -0.34
CA SER A 211 24.15 -20.20 0.33
C SER A 211 23.37 -21.13 -0.61
N ASN A 212 23.40 -20.91 -1.92
CA ASN A 212 22.67 -21.69 -2.90
C ASN A 212 23.63 -22.22 -4.00
N PRO A 213 23.95 -23.53 -4.00
CA PRO A 213 24.84 -24.14 -4.99
C PRO A 213 24.42 -23.91 -6.45
N ALA A 214 23.11 -23.79 -6.73
CA ALA A 214 22.59 -23.53 -8.08
C ALA A 214 22.97 -22.13 -8.60
N LEU A 215 23.33 -21.21 -7.71
CA LEU A 215 23.72 -19.84 -8.01
C LEU A 215 25.23 -19.61 -7.97
N SER A 216 26.02 -20.60 -7.54
CA SER A 216 27.47 -20.47 -7.28
C SER A 216 28.27 -19.90 -8.47
N ASN A 217 27.91 -20.29 -9.69
CA ASN A 217 28.55 -19.83 -10.93
C ASN A 217 27.65 -18.87 -11.75
N LYS A 218 26.59 -18.33 -11.15
CA LYS A 218 25.64 -17.45 -11.82
C LYS A 218 25.90 -16.01 -11.42
N ASP A 219 25.84 -15.11 -12.39
CA ASP A 219 25.95 -13.67 -12.18
C ASP A 219 24.56 -13.01 -12.11
N TYR A 220 23.55 -13.62 -12.74
CA TYR A 220 22.22 -13.03 -12.87
C TYR A 220 21.10 -14.02 -12.60
N ILE A 221 20.05 -13.52 -11.95
CA ILE A 221 18.71 -14.14 -11.98
C ILE A 221 17.88 -13.36 -12.99
N VAL A 222 17.24 -14.07 -13.90
CA VAL A 222 16.40 -13.49 -14.95
C VAL A 222 14.95 -13.88 -14.71
N PHE A 223 14.10 -12.89 -14.58
CA PHE A 223 12.66 -13.06 -14.66
C PHE A 223 12.20 -12.56 -16.02
N ASP A 224 11.69 -13.45 -16.87
CA ASP A 224 11.10 -13.11 -18.15
C ASP A 224 9.65 -13.59 -18.16
N PHE A 225 8.73 -12.64 -18.04
CA PHE A 225 7.30 -12.93 -17.98
C PHE A 225 6.83 -13.62 -19.26
N ALA A 226 7.31 -13.18 -20.43
CA ALA A 226 6.87 -13.73 -21.70
C ALA A 226 7.36 -15.17 -21.90
N GLU A 227 8.53 -15.52 -21.36
CA GLU A 227 9.03 -16.89 -21.30
C GLU A 227 8.23 -17.74 -20.31
N MET A 228 7.96 -17.22 -19.12
CA MET A 228 7.15 -17.89 -18.09
C MET A 228 5.75 -18.26 -18.61
N MET A 229 5.10 -17.37 -19.36
CA MET A 229 3.78 -17.62 -19.94
C MET A 229 3.78 -18.71 -21.02
N LYS A 230 4.95 -19.09 -21.57
CA LYS A 230 5.09 -20.19 -22.53
C LYS A 230 5.38 -21.53 -21.86
N ASN A 231 5.52 -21.58 -20.53
CA ASN A 231 5.81 -22.82 -19.81
C ASN A 231 4.59 -23.78 -19.88
N PRO A 232 4.76 -25.03 -20.37
CA PRO A 232 3.67 -26.00 -20.48
C PRO A 232 2.94 -26.29 -19.15
N ALA A 233 3.60 -26.12 -18.00
CA ALA A 233 2.96 -26.27 -16.70
C ALA A 233 1.89 -25.19 -16.43
N MET A 234 2.09 -23.96 -16.95
CA MET A 234 1.12 -22.87 -16.88
C MET A 234 -0.05 -23.08 -17.84
N GLU A 235 0.21 -23.69 -19.00
CA GLU A 235 -0.81 -24.05 -19.99
C GLU A 235 -1.71 -25.19 -19.50
N GLN A 236 -1.13 -26.22 -18.86
CA GLN A 236 -1.85 -27.37 -18.30
C GLN A 236 -2.72 -27.03 -17.08
N ALA A 237 -2.36 -25.99 -16.32
CA ALA A 237 -3.16 -25.53 -15.18
C ALA A 237 -4.50 -24.90 -15.60
N GLY A 238 -4.76 -24.70 -16.90
CA GLY A 238 -5.94 -23.97 -17.39
C GLY A 238 -6.01 -22.52 -16.90
N ALA A 239 -4.90 -22.03 -16.32
CA ALA A 239 -4.84 -20.89 -15.42
C ALA A 239 -4.03 -19.73 -16.01
N ILE A 240 -4.14 -19.51 -17.31
CA ILE A 240 -3.76 -18.23 -17.89
C ILE A 240 -5.05 -17.42 -18.03
N PRO A 241 -5.51 -16.74 -16.95
CA PRO A 241 -6.56 -15.76 -17.11
C PRO A 241 -6.09 -14.75 -18.17
N ASP A 242 -7.04 -14.23 -18.93
CA ASP A 242 -6.77 -13.22 -19.94
C ASP A 242 -6.11 -12.01 -19.26
N MET A 243 -4.77 -11.96 -19.32
CA MET A 243 -3.96 -10.97 -18.62
C MET A 243 -4.31 -9.56 -19.08
N ARG A 244 -4.78 -9.41 -20.32
CA ARG A 244 -5.29 -8.15 -20.83
C ARG A 244 -6.55 -7.72 -20.08
N LYS A 245 -7.48 -8.63 -19.83
CA LYS A 245 -8.67 -8.35 -19.00
C LYS A 245 -8.30 -8.00 -17.57
N ILE A 246 -7.32 -8.67 -16.96
CA ILE A 246 -6.84 -8.34 -15.61
C ILE A 246 -6.22 -6.93 -15.60
N ILE A 247 -5.33 -6.62 -16.53
CA ILE A 247 -4.70 -5.30 -16.63
C ILE A 247 -5.74 -4.22 -16.89
N ASP A 248 -6.72 -4.47 -17.76
CA ASP A 248 -7.78 -3.52 -18.05
C ASP A 248 -8.73 -3.33 -16.84
N ALA A 249 -9.03 -4.39 -16.08
CA ALA A 249 -9.81 -4.32 -14.84
C ALA A 249 -9.06 -3.55 -13.75
N ALA A 250 -7.81 -3.90 -13.48
CA ALA A 250 -6.93 -3.19 -12.55
C ALA A 250 -6.76 -1.72 -12.93
N SER A 251 -6.63 -1.43 -14.23
CA SER A 251 -6.63 -0.06 -14.74
C SER A 251 -7.95 0.63 -14.40
N ARG A 252 -9.12 0.09 -14.79
CA ARG A 252 -10.41 0.72 -14.46
C ARG A 252 -10.58 0.96 -12.97
N PHE A 253 -10.26 -0.04 -12.15
CA PHE A 253 -10.26 0.06 -10.69
C PHE A 253 -9.39 1.21 -10.21
N ASN A 254 -8.10 1.24 -10.57
CA ASN A 254 -7.18 2.30 -10.16
C ASN A 254 -7.70 3.71 -10.52
N THR A 255 -8.30 3.92 -11.71
CA THR A 255 -8.88 5.23 -12.02
C THR A 255 -10.06 5.59 -11.11
N LYS A 256 -10.99 4.65 -10.92
CA LYS A 256 -12.17 4.91 -10.08
C LYS A 256 -11.76 5.07 -8.63
N PHE A 257 -10.92 4.18 -8.12
CA PHE A 257 -10.43 4.17 -6.76
C PHE A 257 -9.64 5.42 -6.43
N THR A 258 -8.70 5.85 -7.29
CA THR A 258 -7.98 7.10 -7.09
C THR A 258 -8.94 8.27 -6.98
N LYS A 259 -9.93 8.37 -7.88
CA LYS A 259 -10.91 9.45 -7.83
C LYS A 259 -11.73 9.42 -6.52
N SER A 260 -12.31 8.27 -6.18
CA SER A 260 -13.13 8.14 -4.97
C SER A 260 -12.29 8.33 -3.70
N PHE A 261 -11.02 7.90 -3.70
CA PHE A 261 -10.08 8.14 -2.62
C PHE A 261 -9.72 9.62 -2.47
N GLU A 262 -9.47 10.33 -3.58
CA GLU A 262 -9.23 11.79 -3.57
C GLU A 262 -10.43 12.57 -3.01
N GLU A 263 -11.65 12.15 -3.34
CA GLU A 263 -12.87 12.77 -2.82
C GLU A 263 -13.07 12.46 -1.34
N PHE A 264 -12.87 11.19 -0.95
CA PHE A 264 -12.92 10.73 0.44
C PHE A 264 -11.88 11.45 1.31
N ILE A 265 -10.61 11.48 0.90
CA ILE A 265 -9.52 11.99 1.73
C ILE A 265 -9.64 13.50 1.97
N LYS A 266 -10.30 14.25 1.07
CA LYS A 266 -10.63 15.66 1.30
C LYS A 266 -11.61 15.84 2.46
N ILE A 267 -12.60 14.97 2.56
CA ILE A 267 -13.59 14.97 3.66
C ILE A 267 -12.91 14.51 4.94
N ALA A 268 -12.11 13.45 4.87
CA ALA A 268 -11.34 12.94 6.00
C ALA A 268 -10.35 14.00 6.53
N ASP A 269 -9.60 14.68 5.65
CA ASP A 269 -8.70 15.77 6.04
C ASP A 269 -9.45 16.91 6.74
N ALA A 270 -10.63 17.28 6.24
CA ALA A 270 -11.44 18.29 6.90
C ALA A 270 -11.83 17.85 8.32
N LYS A 271 -12.15 16.57 8.53
CA LYS A 271 -12.58 16.02 9.82
C LYS A 271 -11.41 15.82 10.81
N TYR A 272 -10.31 15.24 10.35
CA TYR A 272 -9.20 14.75 11.17
C TYR A 272 -7.96 15.66 11.14
N GLY A 273 -7.88 16.63 10.22
CA GLY A 273 -6.71 17.53 10.13
C GLY A 273 -5.44 16.81 9.68
N ILE A 274 -5.56 15.93 8.68
CA ILE A 274 -4.51 15.01 8.24
C ILE A 274 -3.29 15.76 7.71
N VAL A 275 -3.51 16.84 6.95
CA VAL A 275 -2.46 17.55 6.20
C VAL A 275 -2.34 19.00 6.65
N GLU A 276 -1.11 19.39 6.95
CA GLU A 276 -0.74 20.76 7.27
C GLU A 276 0.38 21.28 6.36
N ARG A 277 0.43 22.60 6.16
CA ARG A 277 1.57 23.23 5.49
C ARG A 277 2.75 23.32 6.45
N LYS A 278 3.94 23.02 5.94
CA LYS A 278 5.19 23.08 6.68
C LYS A 278 6.08 24.18 6.11
N GLU A 279 6.83 24.86 6.98
CA GLU A 279 7.81 25.86 6.55
C GLU A 279 8.97 25.19 5.80
N LEU A 280 9.25 25.66 4.57
CA LEU A 280 10.33 25.12 3.72
C LEU A 280 11.68 25.04 4.41
N ALA A 281 12.05 26.07 5.20
CA ALA A 281 13.32 26.12 5.91
C ALA A 281 13.55 24.95 6.87
N LYS A 282 12.47 24.33 7.39
CA LYS A 282 12.54 23.15 8.25
C LYS A 282 12.76 21.86 7.47
N VAL A 283 12.45 21.83 6.17
CA VAL A 283 12.60 20.66 5.28
C VAL A 283 13.89 20.74 4.47
N ASP A 284 14.27 21.94 4.01
CA ASP A 284 15.49 22.18 3.23
C ASP A 284 16.79 21.92 4.02
N ALA A 285 16.73 21.93 5.36
CA ALA A 285 17.88 21.72 6.26
C ALA A 285 18.59 20.36 6.05
N ASP A 286 17.89 19.38 5.47
CA ASP A 286 18.41 18.03 5.20
C ASP A 286 19.07 17.89 3.81
N GLY A 287 19.41 19.01 3.15
CA GLY A 287 20.16 19.03 1.89
C GLY A 287 19.31 18.86 0.63
N LYS A 288 17.98 18.93 0.75
CA LYS A 288 17.02 18.75 -0.34
C LYS A 288 16.72 20.11 -0.99
N LYS A 289 17.48 20.48 -2.02
CA LYS A 289 17.35 21.77 -2.71
C LYS A 289 16.25 21.73 -3.77
N GLY A 290 15.57 22.87 -4.00
CA GLY A 290 14.65 23.04 -5.14
C GLY A 290 13.16 22.89 -4.81
N LEU A 291 12.81 22.76 -3.52
CA LEU A 291 11.42 22.75 -3.07
C LEU A 291 10.78 24.14 -3.18
N ALA A 292 9.48 24.16 -3.44
CA ALA A 292 8.63 25.36 -3.50
C ALA A 292 7.49 25.32 -2.48
N LYS A 293 7.05 24.12 -2.08
CA LYS A 293 6.08 23.92 -1.00
C LYS A 293 6.48 22.70 -0.17
N ALA A 294 6.10 22.71 1.11
CA ALA A 294 6.27 21.58 2.01
C ALA A 294 5.01 21.36 2.84
N TYR A 295 4.76 20.11 3.18
CA TYR A 295 3.60 19.67 3.94
C TYR A 295 4.01 18.62 4.95
N SER A 296 3.23 18.51 6.03
CA SER A 296 3.30 17.40 6.98
C SER A 296 1.99 16.64 7.02
N VAL A 297 2.10 15.33 7.16
CA VAL A 297 1.01 14.41 7.46
C VAL A 297 1.27 13.82 8.84
N ASN A 298 0.32 13.96 9.74
CA ASN A 298 0.39 13.35 11.07
C ASN A 298 -0.92 12.57 11.30
N ILE A 299 -0.81 11.29 11.61
CA ILE A 299 -1.96 10.42 11.87
C ILE A 299 -1.61 9.57 13.08
N ASP A 300 -2.37 9.75 14.16
CA ASP A 300 -2.27 8.89 15.33
C ASP A 300 -3.21 7.68 15.24
N THR A 301 -3.37 6.97 16.34
CA THR A 301 -4.22 5.76 16.39
C THR A 301 -5.70 6.09 16.22
N ASP A 302 -6.19 7.12 16.90
CA ASP A 302 -7.61 7.48 16.88
C ASP A 302 -7.99 8.02 15.51
N ASP A 303 -7.12 8.84 14.91
CA ASP A 303 -7.29 9.34 13.55
C ASP A 303 -7.25 8.19 12.53
N LEU A 304 -6.28 7.28 12.60
CA LEU A 304 -6.18 6.16 11.66
C LEU A 304 -7.41 5.25 11.72
N ILE A 305 -7.81 4.86 12.93
CA ILE A 305 -9.00 4.03 13.17
C ILE A 305 -10.26 4.76 12.71
N GLY A 306 -10.36 6.06 12.98
CA GLY A 306 -11.45 6.91 12.52
C GLY A 306 -11.54 6.98 10.99
N ILE A 307 -10.42 7.25 10.32
CA ILE A 307 -10.32 7.34 8.85
C ILE A 307 -10.70 6.00 8.22
N ILE A 308 -10.14 4.87 8.69
CA ILE A 308 -10.50 3.54 8.16
C ILE A 308 -11.99 3.25 8.42
N GLY A 309 -12.50 3.61 9.60
CA GLY A 309 -13.91 3.43 9.94
C GLY A 309 -14.86 4.22 9.04
N ASP A 310 -14.51 5.46 8.72
CA ASP A 310 -15.25 6.30 7.76
C ASP A 310 -15.12 5.75 6.33
N MET A 311 -13.93 5.27 5.96
CA MET A 311 -13.66 4.66 4.66
C MET A 311 -14.55 3.44 4.40
N LEU A 312 -14.69 2.56 5.39
CA LEU A 312 -15.54 1.36 5.30
C LEU A 312 -17.03 1.71 5.18
N LYS A 313 -17.44 2.92 5.57
CA LYS A 313 -18.81 3.44 5.45
C LYS A 313 -19.03 4.28 4.19
N ASP A 314 -17.97 4.58 3.44
CA ASP A 314 -18.07 5.37 2.22
C ASP A 314 -18.56 4.48 1.07
N GLU A 315 -19.85 4.63 0.73
CA GLU A 315 -20.51 3.84 -0.32
C GLU A 315 -19.85 4.00 -1.69
N GLU A 316 -19.28 5.17 -2.01
CA GLU A 316 -18.64 5.39 -3.31
C GLU A 316 -17.30 4.65 -3.39
N MET A 317 -16.48 4.75 -2.34
CA MET A 317 -15.20 4.05 -2.28
C MET A 317 -15.41 2.54 -2.19
N MET A 318 -16.25 2.06 -1.28
CA MET A 318 -16.50 0.63 -1.10
C MET A 318 -17.27 0.04 -2.28
N GLY A 319 -18.15 0.81 -2.93
CA GLY A 319 -18.78 0.44 -4.19
C GLY A 319 -17.77 0.25 -5.33
N THR A 320 -16.70 1.05 -5.36
CA THR A 320 -15.60 0.87 -6.31
C THR A 320 -14.80 -0.42 -6.05
N VAL A 321 -14.54 -0.74 -4.77
CA VAL A 321 -13.88 -2.00 -4.37
C VAL A 321 -14.76 -3.20 -4.75
N LYS A 322 -16.05 -3.17 -4.41
CA LYS A 322 -17.05 -4.18 -4.78
C LYS A 322 -17.05 -4.44 -6.29
N ALA A 323 -17.11 -3.38 -7.09
CA ALA A 323 -17.15 -3.50 -8.54
C ALA A 323 -15.89 -4.18 -9.10
N TYR A 324 -14.71 -3.91 -8.53
CA TYR A 324 -13.49 -4.58 -8.92
C TYR A 324 -13.48 -6.06 -8.52
N LEU A 325 -13.94 -6.39 -7.30
CA LEU A 325 -14.10 -7.79 -6.89
C LEU A 325 -15.03 -8.54 -7.83
N ASP A 326 -16.17 -7.96 -8.20
CA ASP A 326 -17.11 -8.56 -9.14
C ASP A 326 -16.48 -8.76 -10.54
N GLU A 327 -15.68 -7.80 -11.03
CA GLU A 327 -14.96 -7.91 -12.31
C GLU A 327 -13.91 -9.04 -12.27
N ILE A 328 -13.16 -9.19 -11.18
CA ILE A 328 -12.15 -10.24 -11.03
C ILE A 328 -12.79 -11.61 -10.85
N MET A 329 -13.84 -11.71 -10.02
CA MET A 329 -14.57 -12.96 -9.83
C MET A 329 -15.24 -13.44 -11.13
N ALA A 330 -15.65 -12.53 -12.00
CA ALA A 330 -16.17 -12.88 -13.32
C ALA A 330 -15.12 -13.51 -14.27
N LEU A 331 -13.82 -13.43 -13.94
CA LEU A 331 -12.76 -14.09 -14.70
C LEU A 331 -12.57 -15.56 -14.30
N ASP A 332 -13.06 -15.97 -13.12
CA ASP A 332 -13.06 -17.35 -12.66
C ASP A 332 -14.47 -17.96 -12.81
N PRO A 333 -14.65 -18.95 -13.71
CA PRO A 333 -15.96 -19.58 -13.90
C PRO A 333 -16.49 -20.32 -12.66
N ASN A 334 -15.65 -20.60 -11.66
CA ASN A 334 -16.02 -21.27 -10.42
C ASN A 334 -16.24 -20.33 -9.23
N ALA A 335 -15.99 -19.02 -9.39
CA ALA A 335 -16.14 -18.07 -8.30
C ALA A 335 -17.62 -17.76 -8.00
N SER A 336 -18.01 -17.86 -6.73
CA SER A 336 -19.35 -17.50 -6.26
C SER A 336 -19.45 -16.00 -6.06
N LYS A 337 -20.33 -15.30 -6.80
CA LYS A 337 -20.50 -13.85 -6.65
C LYS A 337 -20.93 -13.48 -5.23
N LEU A 338 -20.28 -12.46 -4.68
CA LEU A 338 -20.68 -11.84 -3.42
C LEU A 338 -21.85 -10.88 -3.67
N SER A 339 -22.98 -11.06 -2.98
CA SER A 339 -24.09 -10.10 -3.07
C SER A 339 -23.72 -8.75 -2.46
N ASN A 340 -24.49 -7.70 -2.75
CA ASN A 340 -24.27 -6.39 -2.14
C ASN A 340 -24.53 -6.47 -0.63
N GLU A 341 -25.59 -7.16 -0.22
CA GLU A 341 -25.97 -7.35 1.17
C GLU A 341 -24.86 -8.03 1.96
N GLU A 342 -24.29 -9.13 1.43
CA GLU A 342 -23.17 -9.83 2.10
C GLU A 342 -21.91 -8.96 2.19
N PHE A 343 -21.61 -8.19 1.14
CA PHE A 343 -20.46 -7.31 1.15
C PHE A 343 -20.57 -6.21 2.21
N TYR A 344 -21.69 -5.46 2.21
CA TYR A 344 -21.87 -4.37 3.18
C TYR A 344 -22.02 -4.89 4.61
N ALA A 345 -22.68 -6.05 4.81
CA ALA A 345 -22.71 -6.70 6.12
C ALA A 345 -21.31 -7.09 6.62
N ALA A 346 -20.41 -7.51 5.74
CA ALA A 346 -19.02 -7.81 6.11
C ALA A 346 -18.26 -6.53 6.53
N LEU A 347 -18.49 -5.40 5.86
CA LEU A 347 -17.91 -4.12 6.24
C LEU A 347 -18.41 -3.67 7.62
N GLU A 348 -19.71 -3.81 7.90
CA GLU A 348 -20.29 -3.50 9.21
C GLU A 348 -19.68 -4.37 10.33
N GLN A 349 -19.45 -5.66 10.06
CA GLN A 349 -18.80 -6.58 11.00
C GLN A 349 -17.31 -6.26 11.24
N ALA A 350 -16.64 -5.60 10.30
CA ALA A 350 -15.24 -5.20 10.46
C ALA A 350 -15.09 -4.00 11.41
N LEU A 351 -16.11 -3.13 11.54
CA LEU A 351 -16.03 -1.92 12.36
C LEU A 351 -15.77 -2.18 13.86
N PRO A 352 -16.44 -3.14 14.54
CA PRO A 352 -16.11 -3.49 15.92
C PRO A 352 -14.68 -4.01 16.08
N VAL A 353 -14.21 -4.85 15.14
CA VAL A 353 -12.86 -5.42 15.17
C VAL A 353 -11.82 -4.31 15.02
N LEU A 354 -12.06 -3.38 14.10
CA LEU A 354 -11.22 -2.19 13.92
C LEU A 354 -11.10 -1.38 15.21
N ASN A 355 -12.21 -1.18 15.92
CA ASN A 355 -12.20 -0.46 17.20
C ASN A 355 -11.43 -1.20 18.30
N GLN A 356 -11.36 -2.53 18.28
CA GLN A 356 -10.56 -3.31 19.23
C GLN A 356 -9.05 -3.19 18.94
N LEU A 357 -8.67 -2.92 17.68
CA LEU A 357 -7.25 -2.79 17.32
C LEU A 357 -6.54 -1.66 18.05
N LYS A 358 -7.26 -0.61 18.48
CA LYS A 358 -6.68 0.51 19.25
C LYS A 358 -6.02 0.04 20.55
N ASP A 359 -6.60 -0.99 21.19
CA ASP A 359 -6.12 -1.50 22.47
C ASP A 359 -4.88 -2.39 22.28
N VAL A 360 -4.73 -2.95 21.06
CA VAL A 360 -3.64 -3.84 20.66
C VAL A 360 -2.47 -3.09 20.06
N MET A 361 -2.73 -2.12 19.18
CA MET A 361 -1.73 -1.42 18.39
C MET A 361 -1.93 0.08 18.46
N ASN A 362 -0.88 0.79 18.88
CA ASN A 362 -0.83 2.24 18.82
C ASN A 362 0.06 2.68 17.67
N PHE A 363 -0.53 3.40 16.73
CA PHE A 363 0.11 3.99 15.56
C PHE A 363 0.49 5.45 15.81
N ASP A 364 1.67 5.80 15.33
CA ASP A 364 2.18 7.16 15.21
C ASP A 364 2.82 7.27 13.83
N ILE A 365 2.11 7.91 12.91
CA ILE A 365 2.45 8.01 11.49
C ILE A 365 2.75 9.48 11.19
N THR A 366 3.97 9.74 10.72
CA THR A 366 4.41 11.08 10.34
C THR A 366 5.04 11.05 8.96
N PHE A 367 4.70 12.00 8.10
CA PHE A 367 5.37 12.22 6.83
C PHE A 367 5.62 13.70 6.59
N ASP A 368 6.80 14.02 6.09
CA ASP A 368 7.12 15.28 5.45
C ASP A 368 7.11 15.08 3.93
N ILE A 369 6.42 15.97 3.21
CA ILE A 369 6.27 15.90 1.77
C ILE A 369 6.70 17.23 1.15
N GLY A 370 7.64 17.17 0.20
CA GLY A 370 8.15 18.32 -0.52
C GLY A 370 7.69 18.34 -1.98
N VAL A 371 7.22 19.49 -2.42
CA VAL A 371 6.81 19.76 -3.80
C VAL A 371 7.80 20.74 -4.44
N ASN A 372 8.33 20.41 -5.63
CA ASN A 372 9.29 21.26 -6.33
C ASN A 372 8.61 22.45 -7.06
N LYS A 373 9.41 23.30 -7.69
CA LYS A 373 8.93 24.49 -8.42
C LYS A 373 8.04 24.17 -9.61
N GLU A 374 8.24 22.99 -10.20
CA GLU A 374 7.46 22.47 -11.32
C GLU A 374 6.13 21.84 -10.86
N GLY A 375 5.93 21.66 -9.55
CA GLY A 375 4.70 21.16 -8.95
C GLY A 375 4.68 19.65 -8.65
N TYR A 376 5.77 18.93 -8.85
CA TYR A 376 5.88 17.50 -8.56
C TYR A 376 6.18 17.24 -7.09
N VAL A 377 5.59 16.19 -6.52
CA VAL A 377 6.07 15.63 -5.24
C VAL A 377 7.43 14.99 -5.50
N SER A 378 8.48 15.65 -5.01
CA SER A 378 9.88 15.28 -5.27
C SER A 378 10.60 14.79 -4.03
N TYR A 379 10.04 15.01 -2.85
CA TYR A 379 10.61 14.59 -1.58
C TYR A 379 9.54 14.00 -0.67
N GLN A 380 9.88 12.90 0.00
CA GLN A 380 9.07 12.29 1.05
C GLN A 380 10.00 11.74 2.14
N ASN A 381 9.72 12.07 3.40
CA ASN A 381 10.38 11.47 4.55
C ASN A 381 9.31 11.06 5.55
N GLY A 382 9.27 9.79 5.92
CA GLY A 382 8.18 9.18 6.65
C GLY A 382 8.67 8.30 7.77
N LYS A 383 7.89 8.27 8.85
CA LYS A 383 8.09 7.36 9.98
C LYS A 383 6.74 6.83 10.41
N ILE A 384 6.63 5.51 10.43
CA ILE A 384 5.49 4.77 10.99
C ILE A 384 6.01 4.03 12.21
N LYS A 385 5.47 4.36 13.38
CA LYS A 385 5.77 3.67 14.63
C LYS A 385 4.52 2.94 15.10
N ILE A 386 4.65 1.64 15.30
CA ILE A 386 3.59 0.75 15.77
C ILE A 386 4.04 0.19 17.11
N ASN A 387 3.30 0.51 18.19
CA ASN A 387 3.52 -0.08 19.50
C ASN A 387 2.47 -1.17 19.72
N ILE A 388 2.93 -2.39 19.93
CA ILE A 388 2.08 -3.57 20.09
C ILE A 388 2.02 -3.90 21.58
N ASN A 389 0.79 -4.14 22.07
CA ASN A 389 0.47 -4.57 23.41
C ASN A 389 0.04 -6.06 23.42
N PRO A 390 0.96 -6.98 23.69
CA PRO A 390 0.67 -8.42 23.74
C PRO A 390 -0.40 -8.80 24.75
N ALA A 391 -0.50 -8.09 25.87
CA ALA A 391 -1.53 -8.35 26.87
C ALA A 391 -2.94 -8.11 26.32
N ALA A 392 -3.11 -7.12 25.43
CA ALA A 392 -4.36 -6.88 24.74
C ALA A 392 -4.68 -7.98 23.72
N ILE A 393 -3.67 -8.50 23.00
CA ILE A 393 -3.83 -9.67 22.12
C ILE A 393 -4.32 -10.88 22.92
N ALA A 394 -3.67 -11.15 24.05
CA ALA A 394 -4.05 -12.26 24.94
C ALA A 394 -5.48 -12.10 25.47
N SER A 395 -5.90 -10.86 25.76
CA SER A 395 -7.26 -10.56 26.24
C SER A 395 -8.32 -10.72 25.15
N MET A 396 -7.95 -10.50 23.88
CA MET A 396 -8.81 -10.77 22.73
C MET A 396 -8.85 -12.25 22.33
N ALA A 397 -7.84 -13.04 22.72
CA ALA A 397 -7.86 -14.47 22.51
C ALA A 397 -8.97 -15.10 23.39
N GLY A 398 -9.92 -15.78 22.75
CA GLY A 398 -11.07 -16.38 23.42
C GLY A 398 -10.70 -17.30 24.59
N GLU A 399 -11.66 -17.63 25.45
CA GLU A 399 -11.42 -18.38 26.70
C GLU A 399 -10.67 -19.71 26.51
N GLY A 400 -10.79 -20.34 25.34
CA GLY A 400 -10.13 -21.61 25.02
C GLY A 400 -8.65 -21.53 24.63
N ASN A 401 -8.03 -20.35 24.58
CA ASN A 401 -6.65 -20.18 24.12
C ASN A 401 -5.65 -19.97 25.29
N THR A 402 -5.70 -20.87 26.26
CA THR A 402 -4.95 -20.78 27.52
C THR A 402 -3.44 -20.80 27.33
N GLU A 403 -2.93 -21.59 26.37
CA GLU A 403 -1.51 -21.65 26.04
C GLU A 403 -0.96 -20.30 25.57
N LEU A 404 -1.73 -19.56 24.75
CA LEU A 404 -1.33 -18.24 24.30
C LEU A 404 -1.28 -17.23 25.46
N LYS A 405 -2.21 -17.33 26.42
CA LYS A 405 -2.26 -16.47 27.61
C LYS A 405 -1.14 -16.76 28.60
N GLU A 406 -0.69 -18.00 28.70
CA GLU A 406 0.39 -18.42 29.61
C GLU A 406 1.79 -18.08 29.08
N GLN A 407 1.96 -18.01 27.75
CA GLN A 407 3.24 -17.70 27.11
C GLN A 407 3.50 -16.19 26.94
N ILE A 408 2.45 -15.37 27.00
CA ILE A 408 2.58 -13.92 26.86
C ILE A 408 2.91 -13.29 28.21
N ASN A 409 4.05 -12.61 28.29
CA ASN A 409 4.34 -11.75 29.43
C ASN A 409 3.47 -10.48 29.34
N PRO A 410 2.56 -10.23 30.30
CA PRO A 410 1.62 -9.12 30.22
C PRO A 410 2.29 -7.74 30.36
N ASN A 411 3.54 -7.68 30.80
CA ASN A 411 4.31 -6.44 30.92
C ASN A 411 5.18 -6.15 29.69
N SER A 412 5.27 -7.11 28.76
CA SER A 412 6.04 -6.94 27.53
C SER A 412 5.39 -5.90 26.62
N SER A 413 6.22 -5.23 25.83
CA SER A 413 5.75 -4.35 24.76
C SER A 413 6.72 -4.45 23.59
N TYR A 414 6.17 -4.40 22.38
CA TYR A 414 6.97 -4.44 21.15
C TYR A 414 6.77 -3.16 20.35
N THR A 415 7.79 -2.73 19.64
CA THR A 415 7.74 -1.56 18.76
C THR A 415 8.29 -1.93 17.40
N VAL A 416 7.48 -1.76 16.36
CA VAL A 416 7.92 -1.75 14.96
C VAL A 416 8.08 -0.30 14.53
N THR A 417 9.24 0.07 14.02
CA THR A 417 9.48 1.38 13.41
C THR A 417 9.85 1.18 11.95
N ILE A 418 9.09 1.80 11.06
CA ILE A 418 9.35 1.85 9.63
C ILE A 418 9.76 3.28 9.30
N ASN A 419 10.93 3.45 8.70
CA ASN A 419 11.42 4.74 8.21
C ASN A 419 11.47 4.69 6.68
N LEU A 420 11.02 5.75 6.03
CA LEU A 420 11.02 5.90 4.58
C LEU A 420 11.61 7.26 4.24
N ASP A 421 12.59 7.33 3.35
CA ASP A 421 13.04 8.58 2.74
C ASP A 421 13.10 8.35 1.24
N SER A 422 12.62 9.32 0.47
CA SER A 422 12.58 9.26 -0.99
C SER A 422 12.83 10.63 -1.56
N ASN A 423 13.66 10.68 -2.59
CA ASN A 423 13.94 11.88 -3.36
C ASN A 423 13.90 11.54 -4.85
N ILE A 424 13.22 12.36 -5.64
CA ILE A 424 13.16 12.25 -7.09
C ILE A 424 13.81 13.49 -7.69
N THR A 425 14.80 13.27 -8.54
CA THR A 425 15.56 14.30 -9.23
C THR A 425 15.55 14.05 -10.73
N ASN A 426 15.99 15.04 -11.51
CA ASN A 426 16.02 14.97 -12.99
C ASN A 426 14.66 14.58 -13.60
N ILE A 427 13.56 15.00 -12.96
CA ILE A 427 12.18 14.73 -13.39
C ILE A 427 11.99 15.30 -14.79
N ASN A 428 11.59 14.44 -15.74
CA ASN A 428 11.36 14.80 -17.15
C ASN A 428 12.60 15.45 -17.81
N GLY A 429 13.78 15.18 -17.27
CA GLY A 429 15.07 15.62 -17.80
C GLY A 429 15.78 14.53 -18.60
N ASP A 430 17.04 14.81 -18.94
CA ASP A 430 17.94 13.86 -19.60
C ASP A 430 18.45 12.82 -18.59
N VAL A 431 17.85 11.62 -18.62
CA VAL A 431 18.22 10.49 -17.76
C VAL A 431 18.66 9.33 -18.63
N LYS A 432 19.92 8.95 -18.49
CA LYS A 432 20.47 7.77 -19.16
C LYS A 432 20.32 6.54 -18.26
N VAL A 433 19.40 5.66 -18.63
CA VAL A 433 19.25 4.31 -18.06
C VAL A 433 20.37 3.42 -18.61
N GLU A 434 20.96 2.60 -17.74
CA GLU A 434 22.02 1.66 -18.13
C GLU A 434 21.45 0.50 -18.93
N ASP A 435 22.21 0.04 -19.92
CA ASP A 435 21.82 -1.11 -20.73
C ASP A 435 21.78 -2.38 -19.88
N MET A 436 20.78 -3.23 -20.13
CA MET A 436 20.71 -4.56 -19.52
C MET A 436 21.97 -5.37 -19.85
N PRO A 437 22.53 -6.12 -18.87
CA PRO A 437 23.66 -6.98 -19.13
C PRO A 437 23.29 -8.11 -20.11
N LYS A 438 24.29 -8.60 -20.84
CA LYS A 438 24.12 -9.79 -21.69
C LYS A 438 24.02 -11.03 -20.80
N VAL A 439 22.88 -11.70 -20.90
CA VAL A 439 22.60 -12.95 -20.18
C VAL A 439 22.70 -14.15 -21.12
N THR A 440 23.31 -15.23 -20.63
CA THR A 440 23.46 -16.53 -21.30
C THR A 440 23.06 -17.64 -20.33
N GLU A 441 22.83 -18.85 -20.82
CA GLU A 441 22.58 -20.02 -19.96
C GLU A 441 23.74 -20.29 -18.99
N GLU A 442 24.98 -19.90 -19.34
CA GLU A 442 26.15 -20.08 -18.49
C GLU A 442 26.12 -19.11 -17.30
N ASN A 443 25.93 -17.81 -17.55
CA ASN A 443 26.06 -16.76 -16.53
C ASN A 443 24.76 -16.40 -15.82
N SER A 444 23.62 -16.97 -16.22
CA SER A 444 22.32 -16.65 -15.64
C SER A 444 21.50 -17.89 -15.34
N VAL A 445 20.48 -17.71 -14.49
CA VAL A 445 19.44 -18.70 -14.23
C VAL A 445 18.08 -18.04 -14.40
N ASN A 446 17.14 -18.76 -15.03
CA ASN A 446 15.76 -18.31 -15.07
C ASN A 446 15.12 -18.50 -13.69
N TYR A 447 14.34 -17.52 -13.24
CA TYR A 447 13.67 -17.57 -11.94
C TYR A 447 12.75 -18.80 -11.78
N ILE A 448 12.10 -19.24 -12.85
CA ILE A 448 11.23 -20.42 -12.83
C ILE A 448 12.04 -21.70 -12.62
N ASP A 449 13.20 -21.80 -13.24
CA ASP A 449 14.10 -22.94 -13.03
C ASP A 449 14.60 -22.97 -11.59
N LEU A 450 14.95 -21.81 -11.03
CA LEU A 450 15.34 -21.69 -9.63
C LEU A 450 14.23 -22.17 -8.68
N MET A 451 12.98 -21.78 -8.90
CA MET A 451 11.83 -22.25 -8.13
C MET A 451 11.64 -23.77 -8.22
N ASN A 452 11.73 -24.32 -9.44
CA ASN A 452 11.59 -25.75 -9.68
C ASN A 452 12.72 -26.56 -9.01
N MET A 453 13.95 -26.04 -9.01
CA MET A 453 15.09 -26.66 -8.34
C MET A 453 14.89 -26.74 -6.83
N THR A 454 14.39 -25.66 -6.19
CA THR A 454 14.09 -25.67 -4.75
C THR A 454 12.90 -26.56 -4.38
N SER A 455 12.02 -26.87 -5.34
CA SER A 455 10.85 -27.73 -5.11
C SER A 455 11.18 -29.23 -5.19
N GLN A 456 12.29 -29.60 -5.84
CA GLN A 456 12.73 -30.99 -5.95
C GLN A 456 13.56 -31.47 -4.75
N GLU A 457 14.15 -30.58 -3.94
CA GLU A 457 14.91 -30.95 -2.74
C GLU A 457 14.04 -31.42 -1.55
N VAL A 458 12.71 -31.19 -1.58
CA VAL A 458 11.78 -31.64 -0.51
C VAL A 458 11.27 -33.08 -0.72
N VAL A 459 11.58 -33.75 -1.84
CA VAL A 459 11.04 -35.10 -2.16
C VAL A 459 12.02 -36.25 -1.85
N VAL A 460 13.13 -36.01 -1.14
CA VAL A 460 14.10 -37.07 -0.80
C VAL A 460 14.34 -37.19 0.71
N VAL A 461 13.28 -37.26 1.53
CA VAL A 461 13.34 -37.92 2.86
C VAL A 461 11.99 -38.59 3.22
N GLU A 462 11.39 -39.36 2.31
CA GLU A 462 10.37 -40.35 2.67
C GLU A 462 10.59 -41.62 1.84
N ASN A 463 11.63 -42.39 2.17
CA ASN A 463 11.76 -43.79 1.74
C ASN A 463 12.83 -44.54 2.56
N ILE A 464 12.72 -44.51 3.90
CA ILE A 464 13.29 -45.48 4.85
C ILE A 464 12.33 -45.41 6.05
N THR A 465 11.43 -46.35 6.36
CA THR A 465 11.50 -47.81 6.34
C THR A 465 10.07 -48.36 6.41
N ASP A 466 9.64 -49.07 5.37
CA ASP A 466 8.72 -50.20 5.53
C ASP A 466 9.49 -51.28 6.28
N ASN A 467 9.10 -51.54 7.53
CA ASN A 467 9.28 -52.82 8.22
C ASN A 467 8.59 -52.74 9.58
N TYR A 468 7.27 -52.92 9.60
CA TYR A 468 6.59 -53.68 10.67
C TYR A 468 5.22 -54.11 10.14
N SER A 469 5.21 -55.22 9.42
CA SER A 469 4.06 -56.11 9.37
C SER A 469 4.37 -57.36 10.19
N THR A 470 3.35 -57.84 10.90
CA THR A 470 3.25 -59.15 11.59
C THR A 470 4.02 -59.35 12.91
N THR A 471 3.35 -59.16 14.04
CA THR A 471 2.69 -60.24 14.80
C THR A 471 1.71 -59.69 15.82
#